data_AF-A0A378ZWK0-F1
#
_entry.id   AF-A0A378ZWK0-F1
#
_cell.length_a   1.000
_cell.length_b   1.000
_cell.length_c   1.000
_cell.angle_alpha   90.00
_cell.angle_beta   90.00
_cell.angle_gamma   90.00
#
_symmetry.space_group_name_H-M   'P 1'
#
loop_
_entity.id
_entity.type
_entity.pdbx_description
1 polymer ?
#
loop_
_entity_poly.entity_id
_entity_poly.type
_entity_poly.pdbx_seq_one_letter_code
_entity_poly.pdbx_strand_id
1 'polypeptide(L)' 'MSIGIWQLLIIAVIVILLFGRGKISDLMGDVAKGIKSFKKGMAEDDTAEKAPEVSKTIEHKPADPVAADKVQDQSKAG' A
#
# COMPACT_ATOMS: atom_id res chain seq x y z
N MET A 1 -2.18 -35.35 -14.02
CA MET A 1 -2.36 -33.89 -14.12
C MET A 1 -2.11 -33.30 -12.74
N SER A 2 -0.89 -32.85 -12.50
CA SER A 2 -0.48 -32.29 -11.20
C SER A 2 -1.14 -30.92 -11.03
N ILE A 3 -1.76 -30.68 -9.88
CA ILE A 3 -2.18 -29.34 -9.46
C ILE A 3 -0.90 -28.56 -9.20
N GLY A 4 -0.42 -27.91 -10.26
CA GLY A 4 0.80 -27.11 -10.24
C GLY A 4 0.51 -25.69 -9.82
N ILE A 5 1.59 -24.96 -9.57
CA ILE A 5 1.57 -23.52 -9.27
C ILE A 5 0.83 -22.75 -10.38
N TRP A 6 0.89 -23.22 -11.63
CA TRP A 6 0.16 -22.63 -12.76
C TRP A 6 -1.37 -22.59 -12.58
N GLN A 7 -1.98 -23.62 -11.99
CA GLN A 7 -3.42 -23.65 -11.75
C GLN A 7 -3.83 -22.69 -10.63
N LEU A 8 -3.02 -22.58 -9.56
CA LEU A 8 -3.25 -21.61 -8.49
C LEU A 8 -3.21 -20.16 -8.99
N LEU A 9 -2.30 -19.85 -9.90
CA LEU A 9 -2.17 -18.51 -10.50
C LEU A 9 -3.42 -18.15 -11.31
N ILE A 10 -3.94 -19.08 -12.10
CA ILE A 10 -5.18 -18.90 -12.86
C ILE A 10 -6.38 -18.66 -11.93
N ILE A 11 -6.50 -19.42 -10.85
CA ILE A 11 -7.57 -19.24 -9.86
C ILE A 11 -7.43 -17.88 -9.17
N ALA A 12 -6.22 -17.48 -8.79
CA ALA A 12 -5.96 -16.19 -8.16
C ALA A 12 -6.39 -15.01 -9.05
N VAL A 13 -6.13 -15.08 -10.36
CA VAL A 13 -6.57 -14.06 -11.32
C VAL A 13 -8.10 -13.96 -11.35
N ILE A 14 -8.81 -15.10 -11.38
CA ILE A 14 -10.29 -15.11 -11.37
C ILE A 14 -10.83 -14.49 -10.09
N VAL A 15 -10.24 -14.84 -8.93
CA VAL A 15 -10.64 -14.26 -7.63
C VAL A 15 -10.41 -12.74 -7.62
N ILE A 16 -9.29 -12.26 -8.16
CA ILE A 16 -9.01 -10.81 -8.25
C ILE A 16 -10.00 -10.09 -9.17
N LEU A 17 -10.44 -10.71 -10.26
CA LEU A 17 -11.47 -10.17 -11.15
C LEU A 17 -12.85 -10.12 -10.49
N LEU A 18 -13.25 -11.16 -9.75
CA LEU A 18 -14.56 -11.23 -9.11
C LEU A 18 -14.71 -10.28 -7.92
N PHE A 19 -13.70 -10.23 -7.06
CA PHE A 19 -13.74 -9.39 -5.85
C PHE A 19 -13.18 -7.99 -6.09
N GLY A 20 -12.45 -7.78 -7.19
CA GLY A 20 -11.82 -6.51 -7.53
C GLY A 20 -10.58 -6.20 -6.69
N ARG A 21 -9.62 -5.50 -7.30
CA ARG A 21 -8.36 -5.06 -6.67
C ARG A 21 -8.55 -4.20 -5.41
N GLY A 22 -9.63 -3.43 -5.30
CA GLY A 22 -9.87 -2.54 -4.16
C GLY A 22 -10.09 -3.29 -2.84
N LYS A 23 -10.93 -4.33 -2.84
CA LYS A 23 -11.24 -5.11 -1.63
C LYS A 23 -10.07 -5.99 -1.19
N ILE A 24 -9.36 -6.57 -2.16
CA ILE A 24 -8.22 -7.46 -1.89
C ILE A 24 -7.03 -6.67 -1.34
N SER A 25 -6.76 -5.46 -1.84
CA SER A 25 -5.60 -4.68 -1.37
C SER A 25 -5.76 -4.22 0.07
N ASP A 26 -6.97 -3.86 0.49
CA ASP A 26 -7.29 -3.45 1.87
C ASP A 26 -7.14 -4.65 2.84
N LEU A 27 -7.75 -5.78 2.48
CA LEU A 27 -7.66 -7.04 3.25
C LEU A 27 -6.24 -7.58 3.33
N MET A 28 -5.49 -7.56 2.21
CA MET A 28 -4.09 -8.01 2.19
C MET A 28 -3.21 -7.10 3.04
N GLY A 29 -3.51 -5.79 3.12
CA GLY A 29 -2.81 -4.85 3.99
C GLY A 29 -2.93 -5.20 5.48
N ASP A 30 -4.13 -5.53 5.94
CA ASP A 30 -4.36 -5.92 7.34
C ASP A 30 -3.84 -7.32 7.66
N VAL A 31 -3.96 -8.26 6.72
CA VAL A 31 -3.33 -9.59 6.84
C VAL A 31 -1.81 -9.45 6.89
N ALA A 32 -1.20 -8.60 6.06
CA ALA A 32 0.24 -8.36 6.06
C ALA A 32 0.73 -7.75 7.38
N LYS A 33 0.00 -6.79 7.97
CA LYS A 33 0.31 -6.25 9.31
C LYS A 33 0.24 -7.34 10.38
N GLY A 34 -0.81 -8.17 10.37
CA GLY A 34 -0.98 -9.28 11.31
C GLY A 34 0.17 -10.29 11.23
N ILE A 35 0.52 -10.74 10.02
CA ILE A 35 1.63 -11.66 9.78
C ILE A 35 2.97 -11.02 10.14
N LYS A 36 3.18 -9.72 9.87
CA LYS A 36 4.42 -9.01 10.23
C LYS A 36 4.61 -8.91 11.73
N SER A 37 3.55 -8.60 12.48
CA SER A 37 3.58 -8.56 13.95
C SER A 37 3.77 -9.97 14.54
N PHE A 38 3.14 -10.99 13.95
CA PHE A 38 3.34 -12.38 14.35
C PHE A 38 4.78 -12.84 14.12
N LYS A 39 5.33 -12.54 12.93
CA LYS A 39 6.74 -12.85 12.60
C LYS A 39 7.71 -12.10 13.49
N LYS A 40 7.44 -10.82 13.79
CA LYS A 40 8.28 -10.00 14.68
C LYS A 40 8.22 -10.48 16.12
N GLY A 41 7.03 -10.82 16.64
CA GLY A 41 6.89 -11.38 17.99
C GLY A 41 7.57 -12.74 18.13
N MET A 42 7.47 -13.60 17.12
CA MET A 42 8.15 -14.90 17.11
C MET A 42 9.67 -14.76 16.93
N ALA A 43 10.13 -13.77 16.15
CA ALA A 43 11.55 -13.47 15.98
C ALA A 43 12.17 -12.77 17.20
N GLU A 44 11.40 -12.04 18.01
CA GLU A 44 11.90 -11.47 19.28
C GLU A 44 12.05 -12.52 20.38
N ASP A 45 11.30 -13.63 20.31
CA ASP A 45 11.49 -14.80 21.19
C ASP A 45 12.77 -15.58 20.82
N ASP A 46 13.10 -15.66 19.53
CA ASP A 46 14.30 -16.33 19.00
C ASP A 46 15.55 -15.42 18.91
N THR A 47 15.42 -14.10 18.98
CA THR A 47 16.52 -13.16 18.68
C THR A 47 16.42 -11.88 19.52
N ALA A 48 16.91 -11.93 20.76
CA ALA A 48 17.12 -10.74 21.60
C ALA A 48 18.25 -9.80 21.10
N GLU A 49 18.70 -9.90 19.84
CA GLU A 49 19.82 -9.11 19.32
C GLU A 49 19.64 -8.69 17.84
N LYS A 50 18.57 -7.96 17.51
CA LYS A 50 18.59 -6.95 16.42
C LYS A 50 17.29 -6.14 16.37
N ALA A 51 17.30 -4.97 16.99
CA ALA A 51 16.36 -3.89 16.67
C ALA A 51 17.03 -2.86 15.73
N PRO A 52 16.29 -1.99 15.04
CA PRO A 52 15.22 -2.29 14.08
C PRO A 52 15.52 -1.64 12.71
N GLU A 53 15.12 -2.27 11.61
CA GLU A 53 15.15 -1.60 10.30
C GLU A 53 13.97 -0.63 10.20
N VAL A 54 14.34 0.64 10.34
CA VAL A 54 13.57 1.86 10.12
C VAL A 54 12.72 1.75 8.86
N SER A 55 11.41 1.83 9.06
CA SER A 55 10.42 2.12 8.03
C SER A 55 10.86 3.35 7.24
N LYS A 56 11.29 3.15 5.99
CA LYS A 56 11.32 4.20 4.97
C LYS A 56 9.87 4.59 4.67
N THR A 57 9.30 5.46 5.51
CA THR A 57 8.13 6.25 5.14
C THR A 57 8.63 7.26 4.12
N ILE A 58 8.21 7.10 2.86
CA ILE A 58 8.26 8.22 1.93
C ILE A 58 7.11 9.13 2.35
N GLU A 59 7.48 10.21 3.02
CA GLU A 59 6.68 11.43 3.14
C GLU A 59 6.26 11.87 1.73
N HIS A 60 5.04 11.53 1.31
CA HIS A 60 4.37 12.28 0.26
C HIS A 60 3.55 13.38 0.92
N LYS A 61 4.19 14.54 1.01
CA LYS A 61 3.61 15.86 1.30
C LYS A 61 2.19 15.98 0.70
N PRO A 62 1.18 16.41 1.47
CA PRO A 62 -0.10 16.81 0.89
C PRO A 62 0.16 18.04 0.02
N ALA A 63 0.07 17.86 -1.29
CA ALA A 63 0.06 18.95 -2.25
C ALA A 63 -1.40 19.36 -2.49
N ASP A 64 -1.97 20.06 -1.51
CA ASP A 64 -2.99 21.05 -1.78
C ASP A 64 -2.39 22.39 -1.36
N PRO A 65 -2.14 23.28 -2.33
CA PRO A 65 -2.68 24.60 -2.10
C PRO A 65 -3.28 25.23 -3.37
N VAL A 66 -4.39 25.93 -3.11
CA VAL A 66 -4.91 27.11 -3.82
C VAL A 66 -5.90 26.87 -4.96
N ALA A 67 -7.17 26.83 -4.56
CA ALA A 67 -8.22 27.76 -5.01
C ALA A 67 -8.18 28.22 -6.48
N ALA A 68 -9.15 27.72 -7.23
CA ALA A 68 -9.83 28.55 -8.21
C ALA A 68 -10.53 29.72 -7.47
N ASP A 69 -10.28 30.97 -7.89
CA ASP A 69 -11.29 32.02 -8.18
C ASP A 69 -10.70 33.44 -8.04
N LYS A 70 -11.04 34.29 -9.04
CA LYS A 70 -10.90 35.76 -9.18
C LYS A 70 -9.52 36.37 -9.50
N VAL A 71 -9.28 36.95 -10.69
CA VAL A 71 -9.91 38.10 -11.41
C VAL A 71 -9.12 39.42 -11.19
N GLN A 72 -8.68 39.96 -12.32
CA GLN A 72 -8.46 41.38 -12.67
C GLN A 72 -7.23 42.18 -12.22
N ASP A 73 -6.68 42.83 -13.26
CA ASP A 73 -6.25 44.24 -13.29
C ASP A 73 -4.83 44.57 -12.81
N GLN A 74 -3.87 44.51 -13.74
CA GLN A 74 -3.09 45.67 -14.18
C GLN A 74 -2.00 45.23 -15.15
N SER A 75 -2.27 45.37 -16.45
CA SER A 75 -1.21 45.53 -17.45
C SER A 75 -1.70 46.46 -18.55
N LYS A 76 -1.57 47.76 -18.28
CA LYS A 76 -0.83 48.70 -19.12
C LYS A 76 -0.91 48.42 -20.63
N ALA A 77 -1.95 48.93 -21.28
CA ALA A 77 -1.92 49.32 -22.69
C ALA A 77 -3.02 50.39 -22.91
N GLY A 78 -2.60 51.65 -23.04
CA GLY A 78 -3.47 52.81 -23.26
C GLY A 78 -3.09 53.99 -22.41
#